data_AF-A0A6N2XLZ7-F1
#
_entry.id   AF-A0A6N2XLZ7-F1
#
_cell.length_a   1.000
_cell.length_b   1.000
_cell.length_c   1.000
_cell.angle_alpha   90.00
_cell.angle_beta   90.00
_cell.angle_gamma   90.00
#
_symmetry.space_group_name_H-M   'P 1'
#
loop_
_entity.id
_entity.type
_entity.pdbx_description
1 polymer ?
#
loop_
_entity_poly.entity_id
_entity_poly.type
_entity_poly.pdbx_seq_one_letter_code
_entity_poly.pdbx_strand_id
1 'polypeptide(L)'
;MEVLVRENRCFSFTELLTGWDRKTLPHHKIYTMTETKVYKLHDSIHVEAFTTSLGIEGIKHNVFEYEEYTAIEVTGTPLEIIRASTIYQQAIAFKL
;
A
#
# COMPACT_ATOMS: atom_id res chain seq x y z
N MET A 1 -5.35 10.72 4.97
CA MET A 1 -5.22 9.72 3.89
C MET A 1 -4.88 10.50 2.63
N GLU A 2 -3.61 10.50 2.26
CA GLU A 2 -3.11 11.25 1.10
C GLU A 2 -3.11 10.31 -0.12
N VAL A 3 -3.72 10.74 -1.22
CA VAL A 3 -3.87 9.93 -2.43
C VAL A 3 -2.79 10.35 -3.41
N LEU A 4 -1.86 9.44 -3.71
CA LEU A 4 -0.86 9.69 -4.73
C LEU A 4 -1.52 9.46 -6.09
N VAL A 5 -1.74 10.53 -6.86
CA VAL A 5 -2.19 10.45 -8.25
C VAL A 5 -0.99 10.72 -9.14
N ARG A 6 -0.74 9.82 -10.09
CA ARG A 6 0.46 9.84 -10.92
C ARG A 6 0.39 10.93 -11.99
N GLU A 7 0.73 12.16 -11.59
CA GLU A 7 1.17 13.27 -12.44
C GLU A 7 1.82 14.39 -11.59
N ASN A 8 2.93 14.10 -10.90
CA ASN A 8 3.71 15.06 -10.07
C ASN A 8 2.89 15.90 -9.05
N ARG A 9 1.65 15.52 -8.75
CA ARG A 9 0.75 16.21 -7.83
C ARG A 9 -0.02 15.18 -7.01
N CYS A 10 0.19 15.21 -5.70
CA CYS A 10 -0.63 14.48 -4.76
C CYS A 10 -1.92 15.27 -4.53
N PHE A 11 -3.05 14.59 -4.52
CA PHE A 11 -4.33 15.18 -4.15
C PHE A 11 -4.86 14.43 -2.94
N SER A 12 -5.45 15.12 -1.99
CA SER A 12 -6.23 14.43 -0.96
C SER A 12 -7.47 13.78 -1.60
N PHE A 13 -7.93 12.68 -1.02
CA PHE A 13 -9.19 12.03 -1.44
C PHE A 13 -10.35 13.02 -1.43
N THR A 14 -10.36 13.94 -0.45
CA THR A 14 -11.35 15.00 -0.35
C THR A 14 -11.28 15.95 -1.54
N GLU A 15 -10.09 16.38 -1.96
CA GLU A 15 -9.92 17.25 -3.14
C GLU A 15 -10.35 16.58 -4.45
N LEU A 16 -10.14 15.27 -4.59
CA LEU A 16 -10.67 14.48 -5.71
C LEU A 16 -12.20 14.47 -5.74
N LEU A 17 -12.85 14.33 -4.57
CA LEU A 17 -14.30 14.28 -4.46
C LEU A 17 -14.99 15.64 -4.54
N THR A 18 -14.41 16.66 -3.91
CA THR A 18 -14.99 18.01 -3.84
C THR A 18 -14.70 18.84 -5.08
N GLY A 19 -13.83 18.36 -5.97
CA GLY A 19 -13.71 18.82 -7.34
C GLY A 19 -13.38 20.30 -7.42
N TRP A 20 -12.10 20.64 -7.22
CA TRP A 20 -11.59 21.93 -7.66
C TRP A 20 -11.90 22.07 -9.15
N ASP A 21 -12.75 23.04 -9.48
CA ASP A 21 -13.22 23.43 -10.82
C ASP A 21 -13.12 22.31 -11.88
N ARG A 22 -14.14 21.45 -11.93
CA ARG A 22 -14.33 20.34 -12.90
C ARG A 22 -14.07 20.72 -14.37
N LYS A 23 -13.87 22.01 -14.69
CA LYS A 23 -13.46 22.55 -15.98
C LYS A 23 -12.03 22.17 -16.39
N THR A 24 -11.14 21.77 -15.47
CA THR A 24 -9.71 21.54 -15.80
C THR A 24 -9.29 20.07 -15.87
N LEU A 25 -10.10 19.14 -15.36
CA LEU A 25 -9.81 17.71 -15.43
C LEU A 25 -10.35 17.15 -16.75
N PRO A 26 -9.50 16.58 -17.63
CA PRO A 26 -9.98 16.01 -18.88
C PRO A 26 -10.97 14.88 -18.58
N HIS A 27 -12.20 14.99 -19.10
CA HIS A 27 -13.27 13.99 -18.90
C HIS A 27 -12.94 12.59 -19.44
N HIS A 28 -11.79 12.42 -20.10
CA HIS A 28 -11.31 11.16 -20.69
C HIS A 28 -10.11 10.55 -19.95
N LYS A 29 -9.71 11.09 -18.79
CA LYS A 29 -8.54 10.61 -18.05
C LYS A 29 -8.95 9.68 -16.91
N ILE A 30 -8.49 8.43 -16.96
CA ILE A 30 -8.63 7.47 -15.87
C ILE A 30 -7.56 7.80 -14.83
N TYR A 31 -7.99 8.12 -13.62
CA TYR A 31 -7.10 8.29 -12.48
C TYR A 31 -7.06 6.99 -11.68
N THR A 32 -5.85 6.50 -11.39
CA THR A 32 -5.65 5.35 -10.51
C THR A 32 -5.26 5.86 -9.13
N MET A 33 -6.05 5.48 -8.12
CA MET A 33 -5.73 5.73 -6.71
C MET A 33 -4.69 4.72 -6.25
N THR A 34 -3.59 5.22 -5.68
CA THR A 34 -2.61 4.39 -4.98
C THR A 34 -2.47 4.84 -3.53
N GLU A 35 -2.33 3.88 -2.65
CA GLU A 35 -2.16 4.00 -1.21
C GLU A 35 -0.85 3.32 -0.81
N THR A 36 -0.21 3.84 0.24
CA THR A 36 0.99 3.25 0.84
C THR A 36 0.70 2.89 2.29
N LYS A 37 1.09 1.68 2.70
CA LYS A 37 0.97 1.20 4.08
C LYS A 37 2.25 0.50 4.51
N VAL A 38 2.68 0.76 5.75
CA VAL A 38 3.88 0.17 6.33
C VAL A 38 3.49 -0.82 7.41
N TYR A 39 4.03 -2.04 7.33
CA TYR A 39 3.86 -3.11 8.29
C TYR A 39 5.17 -3.31 9.04
N LYS A 40 5.11 -3.44 10.37
CA LYS A 40 6.30 -3.67 11.21
C LYS A 40 6.26 -5.10 11.73
N LEU A 41 7.35 -5.84 11.53
CA LEU A 41 7.51 -7.23 11.94
C LEU A 41 8.81 -7.36 12.74
N HIS A 42 8.73 -8.06 13.87
CA HIS A 42 9.89 -8.26 14.75
C HIS A 42 10.57 -9.60 14.50
N ASP A 43 9.81 -10.63 14.13
CA ASP A 43 10.34 -11.97 13.89
C ASP A 43 10.65 -12.20 12.41
N SER A 44 11.84 -12.73 12.12
CA SER A 44 12.28 -13.01 10.76
C SER A 44 11.38 -14.01 10.03
N ILE A 45 10.75 -14.95 10.75
CA ILE A 45 9.82 -15.88 10.12
C ILE A 45 8.54 -15.19 9.65
N HIS A 46 8.03 -14.22 10.40
CA HIS A 46 6.84 -13.47 9.97
C HIS A 46 7.17 -12.57 8.79
N VAL A 47 8.38 -12.01 8.75
CA VAL A 47 8.90 -11.27 7.58
C VAL A 47 8.87 -12.16 6.35
N GLU A 48 9.50 -13.34 6.41
CA GLU A 48 9.56 -14.28 5.29
C GLU A 48 8.17 -14.74 4.84
N ALA A 49 7.30 -15.12 5.77
CA ALA A 49 5.94 -15.54 5.47
C ALA A 49 5.13 -14.43 4.78
N PHE A 50 5.27 -13.19 5.25
CA PHE A 50 4.57 -12.04 4.68
C PHE A 50 5.10 -11.68 3.29
N THR A 51 6.41 -11.51 3.11
CA THR A 51 7.01 -11.13 1.81
C THR A 51 6.80 -12.19 0.74
N THR A 52 6.89 -13.48 1.11
CA THR A 52 6.62 -14.58 0.19
C THR A 52 5.19 -14.53 -0.33
N SER A 53 4.23 -14.34 0.58
CA SER A 53 2.82 -14.28 0.23
C SER A 53 2.47 -13.04 -0.61
N LEU A 54 3.07 -11.88 -0.31
CA LEU A 54 2.97 -10.68 -1.16
C LEU A 54 3.53 -10.95 -2.57
N GLY A 55 4.67 -11.64 -2.68
CA GLY A 55 5.28 -12.01 -3.96
C GLY A 55 4.38 -12.94 -4.79
N ILE A 56 3.71 -13.91 -4.15
CA ILE A 56 2.75 -14.82 -4.80
C ILE A 56 1.54 -14.03 -5.35
N GLU A 57 1.03 -13.06 -4.59
CA GLU A 57 -0.07 -12.20 -5.07
C GLU A 57 0.39 -11.09 -6.04
N GLY A 58 1.69 -10.98 -6.33
CA GLY A 58 2.24 -9.95 -7.21
C GLY A 58 2.17 -8.54 -6.62
N ILE A 59 2.00 -8.41 -5.30
CA ILE A 59 1.88 -7.13 -4.61
C ILE A 59 3.27 -6.52 -4.39
N LYS A 60 3.47 -5.33 -4.95
CA LYS A 60 4.74 -4.59 -4.84
C LYS A 60 5.01 -4.16 -3.40
N HIS A 61 6.22 -4.40 -2.94
CA HIS A 61 6.66 -4.04 -1.61
C HIS A 61 8.16 -3.72 -1.57
N ASN A 62 8.54 -2.91 -0.59
CA ASN A 62 9.93 -2.62 -0.22
C ASN A 62 10.17 -3.12 1.20
N VAL A 63 11.39 -3.61 1.47
CA VAL A 63 11.79 -4.12 2.79
C VAL A 63 12.89 -3.21 3.36
N PHE A 64 12.72 -2.78 4.60
CA PHE A 64 13.66 -1.94 5.33
C PHE A 64 13.98 -2.60 6.68
N GLU A 65 15.25 -2.91 6.91
CA GLU A 65 15.71 -3.55 8.14
C GLU A 65 16.16 -2.49 9.16
N TYR A 66 15.67 -2.59 10.39
CA TYR A 66 16.09 -1.82 11.55
C TYR A 66 16.58 -2.76 12.64
N GLU A 67 17.32 -2.23 13.61
CA GLU A 67 17.90 -3.03 14.71
C GLU A 67 16.83 -3.84 15.48
N GLU A 68 15.64 -3.28 15.68
CA GLU A 68 14.58 -3.90 16.49
C GLU A 68 13.46 -4.56 15.67
N TYR A 69 13.34 -4.24 14.38
CA TYR A 69 12.24 -4.70 13.52
C TYR A 69 12.56 -4.54 12.03
N THR A 70 11.82 -5.25 11.20
CA THR A 70 11.77 -5.02 9.76
C THR A 70 10.47 -4.30 9.38
N ALA A 71 10.57 -3.22 8.61
CA ALA A 71 9.42 -2.54 8.03
C ALA A 71 9.22 -2.99 6.58
N ILE A 72 7.99 -3.35 6.23
CA ILE A 72 7.60 -3.68 4.87
C ILE A 72 6.62 -2.62 4.40
N GLU A 73 7.05 -1.82 3.44
CA GLU A 73 6.23 -0.80 2.78
C GLU A 73 5.54 -1.42 1.57
N VAL A 74 4.22 -1.35 1.54
CA VAL A 74 3.40 -1.80 0.43
C VAL A 74 2.73 -0.60 -0.21
N THR A 75 2.92 -0.42 -1.51
CA THR A 75 2.26 0.63 -2.30
C THR A 75 1.46 -0.01 -3.42
N GLY A 76 0.17 0.29 -3.48
CA GLY A 76 -0.74 -0.30 -4.46
C GLY A 76 -2.10 0.37 -4.48
N THR A 77 -3.01 -0.17 -5.26
CA THR A 77 -4.43 0.16 -5.20
C THR A 77 -5.01 -0.15 -3.81
N PRO A 78 -6.12 0.49 -3.42
CA PRO A 78 -6.77 0.20 -2.14
C PRO A 78 -7.12 -1.28 -1.97
N LEU A 79 -7.48 -1.97 -3.07
CA LEU A 79 -7.75 -3.40 -3.06
C LEU A 79 -6.49 -4.23 -2.76
N GLU A 80 -5.35 -3.86 -3.33
CA GLU A 80 -4.05 -4.48 -3.02
C GLU A 80 -3.66 -4.22 -1.55
N ILE A 81 -3.92 -3.03 -1.01
CA ILE A 81 -3.65 -2.72 0.41
C ILE A 81 -4.55 -3.52 1.36
N ILE A 82 -5.82 -3.73 1.01
CA ILE A 82 -6.72 -4.59 1.79
C ILE A 82 -6.22 -6.04 1.77
N ARG A 83 -5.83 -6.56 0.60
CA ARG A 83 -5.24 -7.90 0.47
C ARG A 83 -3.96 -8.04 1.28
N ALA A 84 -3.01 -7.12 1.14
CA ALA A 84 -1.79 -7.09 1.92
C ALA A 84 -2.08 -7.06 3.43
N SER A 85 -3.12 -6.34 3.86
CA SER A 85 -3.53 -6.33 5.26
C SER A 85 -4.05 -7.69 5.74
N THR A 86 -4.80 -8.41 4.91
CA THR A 86 -5.25 -9.77 5.22
C THR A 86 -4.08 -10.76 5.31
N ILE A 87 -3.16 -10.71 4.35
CA ILE A 87 -1.96 -11.55 4.34
C ILE A 87 -1.12 -11.28 5.59
N TYR A 88 -0.93 -10.02 5.96
CA TYR A 88 -0.19 -9.65 7.17
C TYR A 88 -0.80 -10.29 8.42
N GLN A 89 -2.13 -10.23 8.58
CA GLN A 89 -2.82 -10.87 9.70
C GLN A 89 -2.63 -12.39 9.71
N GLN A 90 -2.61 -13.03 8.55
CA GLN A 90 -2.33 -14.47 8.44
C GLN A 90 -0.87 -14.80 8.79
N ALA A 91 0.09 -13.99 8.34
CA ALA A 91 1.52 -14.19 8.58
C ALA A 91 1.86 -14.09 10.07
N ILE A 92 1.29 -13.12 10.81
CA ILE A 92 1.53 -12.98 12.25
C ILE A 92 0.71 -13.96 13.11
N ALA A 93 -0.39 -14.49 12.56
CA ALA A 93 -1.18 -15.53 13.23
C ALA A 93 -0.49 -16.90 13.20
N PHE A 94 0.50 -17.09 12.31
CA PHE A 94 1.37 -18.25 12.32
C PHE A 94 2.22 -18.23 13.60
N LYS A 95 1.77 -19.00 14.60
CA LYS A 95 2.61 -19.37 15.75
C LYS A 95 3.52 -20.52 15.34
N LEU A 96 4.83 -20.29 15.45
CA LEU A 96 5.79 -21.36 15.67
C LEU A 96 5.70 -21.87 17.11
#